data_AF-A0A537VV28-F1
#
_entry.id   AF-A0A537VV28-F1
#
_cell.length_a   1.000
_cell.length_b   1.000
_cell.length_c   1.000
_cell.angle_alpha   90.00
_cell.angle_beta   90.00
_cell.angle_gamma   90.00
#
_symmetry.space_group_name_H-M   'P 1'
#
loop_
_entity.id
_entity.type
_entity.pdbx_description
1 polymer ?
#
loop_
_entity_poly.entity_id
_entity_poly.type
_entity_poly.pdbx_seq_one_letter_code
_entity_poly.pdbx_strand_id
1 'polypeptide(L)'
;MGVPGRAAAACDRRPRQDRDRPRPAPETSRSAGARAPRAGVRRRRTGWDVLRDRSIADPRRPSVLRRPGRPRRVRPAGFGVRDAGLVPALGHCERRDVRDDIDRALLEGANGDGSVLISPAAAAPEGETVFDTWAGKGLAHYERLGIQARVSPLRTREDAERPDVVAMLDEASLVFFSGGNPWYLATVLLGTPFWARLQERLQDGLAYAGCSAGVACLSEMTYDSDAEDLDQVFKPGLGYVRNTLFAPHWDIVDGWRPGARAAITAAAPPGGTLVALDEDTAMVGDGATWTVHGRQGIHLYRGDSWSDHVAGDRFDLSMGVNRGRPDP
;
A
#
# COMPACT_ATOMS: atom_id res chain seq x y z
N MET A 1 -73.19 44.41 2.58
CA MET A 1 -72.19 45.27 3.26
C MET A 1 -70.82 44.80 2.79
N GLY A 2 -69.89 45.54 2.23
CA GLY A 2 -69.67 46.94 1.88
C GLY A 2 -68.18 46.98 1.49
N VAL A 3 -67.87 47.43 0.27
CA VAL A 3 -66.52 47.48 -0.34
C VAL A 3 -65.85 48.83 0.05
N PRO A 4 -64.63 49.20 -0.43
CA PRO A 4 -63.23 48.84 -0.10
C PRO A 4 -62.45 49.99 0.60
N GLY A 5 -61.12 49.89 0.83
CA GLY A 5 -60.30 51.12 0.98
C GLY A 5 -58.91 51.05 1.65
N ARG A 6 -57.87 51.13 0.80
CA ARG A 6 -56.56 51.82 0.88
C ARG A 6 -56.00 52.49 2.17
N ALA A 7 -54.66 52.36 2.28
CA ALA A 7 -53.61 53.40 2.51
C ALA A 7 -52.98 53.65 3.90
N ALA A 8 -51.66 53.37 3.96
CA ALA A 8 -50.49 54.18 4.36
C ALA A 8 -50.53 55.21 5.52
N ALA A 9 -49.54 55.10 6.44
CA ALA A 9 -48.70 56.18 7.04
C ALA A 9 -47.72 55.49 8.05
N ALA A 10 -46.39 55.52 7.92
CA ALA A 10 -45.40 56.60 8.01
C ALA A 10 -45.09 57.12 9.44
N CYS A 11 -43.81 56.94 9.81
CA CYS A 11 -42.93 57.81 10.60
C CYS A 11 -43.07 57.95 12.14
N ASP A 12 -42.04 57.41 12.80
CA ASP A 12 -40.97 58.17 13.47
C ASP A 12 -41.12 58.54 14.97
N ARG A 13 -39.99 58.32 15.69
CA ARG A 13 -39.44 59.03 16.88
C ARG A 13 -38.84 58.13 17.96
N ARG A 14 -37.50 58.15 18.05
CA ARG A 14 -36.68 57.94 19.27
C ARG A 14 -36.80 59.18 20.20
N PRO A 15 -36.10 59.31 21.36
CA PRO A 15 -35.49 58.36 22.32
C PRO A 15 -35.88 58.68 23.79
N ARG A 16 -35.44 57.88 24.78
CA ARG A 16 -34.93 58.36 26.10
C ARG A 16 -34.16 57.26 26.87
N GLN A 17 -32.99 57.64 27.38
CA GLN A 17 -32.13 56.95 28.36
C GLN A 17 -32.83 56.93 29.74
N ASP A 18 -32.48 56.22 30.81
CA ASP A 18 -31.20 55.65 31.28
C ASP A 18 -31.51 54.75 32.50
N ARG A 19 -30.51 53.97 32.93
CA ARG A 19 -30.35 53.26 34.24
C ARG A 19 -31.11 51.96 34.47
N ASP A 20 -30.39 50.84 34.36
CA ASP A 20 -29.82 50.12 35.53
C ASP A 20 -29.20 48.79 35.09
N ARG A 21 -27.89 48.64 35.34
CA ARG A 21 -27.14 47.37 35.22
C ARG A 21 -26.83 46.82 36.60
N PRO A 22 -26.96 45.50 36.80
CA PRO A 22 -26.10 44.76 37.71
C PRO A 22 -25.02 43.95 36.97
N ARG A 23 -23.91 43.75 37.70
CA ARG A 23 -22.58 43.28 37.30
C ARG A 23 -22.47 41.75 37.16
N PRO A 24 -21.45 41.24 36.42
CA PRO A 24 -21.01 39.85 36.49
C PRO A 24 -19.88 39.67 37.51
N ALA A 25 -19.68 38.44 38.00
CA ALA A 25 -18.50 38.02 38.77
C ALA A 25 -18.28 36.49 38.62
N PRO A 26 -17.06 35.96 38.84
CA PRO A 26 -15.78 36.54 38.45
C PRO A 26 -14.79 35.50 37.87
N GLU A 27 -13.85 35.98 37.05
CA GLU A 27 -12.55 35.34 36.85
C GLU A 27 -11.69 35.54 38.11
N THR A 28 -11.00 34.49 38.56
CA THR A 28 -10.02 34.57 39.64
C THR A 28 -8.60 34.69 39.09
N SER A 29 -7.88 35.56 39.78
CA SER A 29 -6.62 36.19 39.44
C SER A 29 -5.40 35.32 39.73
N ARG A 30 -4.35 35.61 38.95
CA ARG A 30 -2.96 35.30 39.25
C ARG A 30 -2.50 36.06 40.51
N SER A 31 -1.81 35.36 41.40
CA SER A 31 -0.74 35.96 42.21
C SER A 31 0.40 34.95 42.35
N ALA A 32 1.61 35.44 42.10
CA ALA A 32 2.87 34.71 42.20
C ALA A 32 3.50 34.95 43.58
N GLY A 33 4.16 33.94 44.14
CA GLY A 33 5.01 34.11 45.32
C GLY A 33 5.56 32.81 45.91
N ALA A 34 6.87 32.60 45.69
CA ALA A 34 7.83 31.85 46.52
C ALA A 34 7.91 30.29 46.51
N ARG A 35 8.93 29.83 45.77
CA ARG A 35 9.94 28.75 45.97
C ARG A 35 9.79 27.61 47.01
N ALA A 36 10.07 26.40 46.47
CA ALA A 36 10.80 25.20 46.97
C ALA A 36 10.12 24.28 48.02
N PRO A 37 10.47 22.97 48.16
CA PRO A 37 11.45 22.12 47.46
C PRO A 37 10.85 20.83 46.81
N ARG A 38 11.68 20.08 46.07
CA ARG A 38 11.35 18.80 45.41
C ARG A 38 11.72 17.58 46.28
N ALA A 39 10.78 16.65 46.40
CA ALA A 39 10.94 15.21 46.68
C ALA A 39 9.73 14.53 46.03
N GLY A 40 9.73 13.37 45.37
CA GLY A 40 10.71 12.33 45.12
C GLY A 40 9.89 11.08 44.83
N VAL A 41 9.72 10.68 43.56
CA VAL A 41 9.14 9.36 43.22
C VAL A 41 10.02 8.71 42.15
N ARG A 42 10.50 7.52 42.51
CA ARG A 42 11.48 6.70 41.80
C ARG A 42 10.87 6.10 40.53
N ARG A 43 11.54 6.26 39.39
CA ARG A 43 11.50 5.31 38.27
C ARG A 43 12.92 4.80 38.00
N ARG A 44 13.05 3.47 37.92
CA ARG A 44 14.30 2.77 37.61
C ARG A 44 14.72 3.05 36.16
N ARG A 45 16.02 3.27 35.96
CA ARG A 45 16.71 3.48 34.67
C ARG A 45 17.35 2.18 34.19
N THR A 46 17.50 2.04 32.88
CA THR A 46 18.76 1.84 32.10
C THR A 46 18.40 1.95 30.62
N GLY A 47 19.16 2.52 29.68
CA GLY A 47 20.44 3.24 29.69
C GLY A 47 20.75 3.64 28.25
N TRP A 48 20.55 4.92 27.92
CA TRP A 48 21.03 5.58 26.71
C TRP A 48 21.57 6.96 27.12
N ASP A 49 22.59 7.41 26.42
CA ASP A 49 23.24 8.74 26.42
C ASP A 49 24.39 9.02 27.39
N VAL A 50 25.61 8.88 26.84
CA VAL A 50 26.89 9.57 27.15
C VAL A 50 27.75 9.34 25.88
N LEU A 51 28.38 10.26 25.14
CA LEU A 51 28.83 11.66 25.32
C LEU A 51 29.14 12.31 23.95
N ARG A 52 29.13 13.65 23.92
CA ARG A 52 29.54 14.54 22.83
C ARG A 52 31.05 14.86 22.84
N ASP A 53 31.61 15.02 21.64
CA ASP A 53 32.51 16.09 21.12
C ASP A 53 33.85 16.46 21.81
N ARG A 54 34.97 16.44 21.04
CA ARG A 54 35.99 17.53 20.89
C ARG A 54 37.30 17.15 20.12
N SER A 55 37.63 18.00 19.12
CA SER A 55 38.94 18.61 18.72
C SER A 55 40.21 17.83 18.25
N ILE A 56 40.59 18.06 16.97
CA ILE A 56 41.85 18.56 16.30
C ILE A 56 43.31 18.21 16.79
N ALA A 57 44.16 17.79 15.81
CA ALA A 57 45.66 17.81 15.60
C ALA A 57 46.58 16.93 16.50
N ASP A 58 47.80 16.40 16.16
CA ASP A 58 48.86 16.50 15.12
C ASP A 58 49.78 15.20 15.22
N PRO A 59 50.65 14.83 14.25
CA PRO A 59 51.34 13.52 14.12
C PRO A 59 52.76 13.46 14.74
N ARG A 60 53.24 12.23 15.02
CA ARG A 60 54.66 11.80 14.96
C ARG A 60 54.79 10.25 15.06
N ARG A 61 55.73 9.72 14.26
CA ARG A 61 56.13 8.32 13.91
C ARG A 61 56.78 7.50 15.07
N PRO A 62 57.43 6.33 14.82
CA PRO A 62 57.03 5.06 14.16
C PRO A 62 57.41 3.79 14.99
N SER A 63 56.98 2.57 14.59
CA SER A 63 57.87 1.42 14.23
C SER A 63 57.25 0.01 14.45
N VAL A 64 57.11 -0.72 13.33
CA VAL A 64 57.61 -2.09 13.03
C VAL A 64 57.00 -3.35 13.70
N LEU A 65 56.69 -4.30 12.79
CA LEU A 65 56.76 -5.78 12.82
C LEU A 65 55.46 -6.63 12.87
N ARG A 66 55.45 -7.57 11.89
CA ARG A 66 54.72 -8.85 11.73
C ARG A 66 53.34 -8.86 11.07
N ARG A 67 53.34 -9.25 9.79
CA ARG A 67 52.27 -10.05 9.16
C ARG A 67 52.34 -11.48 9.72
N PRO A 68 51.20 -12.10 10.08
CA PRO A 68 50.64 -13.12 9.20
C PRO A 68 49.09 -13.14 9.14
N GLY A 69 48.56 -13.68 8.05
CA GLY A 69 47.19 -14.22 7.92
C GLY A 69 46.04 -13.20 7.98
N ARG A 70 45.41 -12.91 6.84
CA ARG A 70 44.12 -12.18 6.79
C ARG A 70 43.01 -13.06 7.38
N PRO A 71 42.32 -12.69 8.47
CA PRO A 71 40.97 -13.17 8.73
C PRO A 71 40.01 -12.33 7.88
N ARG A 72 39.08 -12.99 7.19
CA ARG A 72 37.93 -12.33 6.55
C ARG A 72 37.18 -11.52 7.62
N ARG A 73 37.15 -10.20 7.48
CA ARG A 73 36.27 -9.32 8.25
C ARG A 73 34.83 -9.64 7.86
N VAL A 74 34.11 -10.32 8.74
CA VAL A 74 32.65 -10.28 8.78
C VAL A 74 32.28 -8.82 9.10
N ARG A 75 31.55 -8.18 8.18
CA ARG A 75 30.96 -6.86 8.39
C ARG A 75 29.73 -7.01 9.31
N PRO A 76 29.42 -6.02 10.16
CA PRO A 76 28.22 -6.04 10.96
C PRO A 76 26.99 -6.01 10.05
N ALA A 77 25.97 -6.80 10.41
CA ALA A 77 24.69 -6.91 9.73
C ALA A 77 23.95 -5.56 9.80
N GLY A 78 24.07 -4.77 8.74
CA GLY A 78 23.04 -3.80 8.37
C GLY A 78 22.00 -4.53 7.55
N PHE A 79 20.74 -4.46 7.95
CA PHE A 79 19.59 -4.96 7.19
C PHE A 79 19.59 -4.27 5.82
N GLY A 80 20.06 -4.97 4.80
CA GLY A 80 19.92 -4.58 3.40
C GLY A 80 18.76 -5.36 2.83
N VAL A 81 17.63 -4.66 2.60
CA VAL A 81 16.50 -5.18 1.82
C VAL A 81 17.02 -5.36 0.38
N ARG A 82 17.21 -6.61 -0.02
CA ARG A 82 17.56 -6.99 -1.39
C ARG A 82 16.26 -7.15 -2.17
N ASP A 83 16.15 -6.39 -3.26
CA ASP A 83 15.33 -6.59 -4.46
C ASP A 83 14.01 -7.35 -4.27
N ALA A 84 12.95 -6.63 -3.91
CA ALA A 84 11.58 -7.14 -3.85
C ALA A 84 10.95 -7.16 -5.26
N GLY A 85 11.00 -8.33 -5.90
CA GLY A 85 10.36 -8.58 -7.19
C GLY A 85 8.96 -9.19 -7.06
N LEU A 86 7.99 -8.53 -7.72
CA LEU A 86 7.05 -9.17 -8.67
C LEU A 86 5.52 -9.26 -8.32
N VAL A 87 4.75 -9.31 -9.42
CA VAL A 87 3.46 -8.71 -9.76
C VAL A 87 2.39 -9.76 -10.10
N PRO A 88 1.27 -9.89 -9.38
CA PRO A 88 -0.07 -10.19 -9.92
C PRO A 88 -0.64 -9.06 -10.79
N ALA A 89 0.09 -8.75 -11.81
CA ALA A 89 -0.62 -8.50 -13.02
C ALA A 89 -0.79 -9.92 -13.58
N LEU A 90 -1.75 -10.15 -14.45
CA LEU A 90 -1.42 -9.81 -15.83
C LEU A 90 0.04 -9.27 -16.02
N GLY A 91 1.16 -9.88 -15.56
CA GLY A 91 2.58 -9.40 -15.74
C GLY A 91 3.48 -8.65 -14.70
N HIS A 92 4.39 -9.39 -14.05
CA HIS A 92 5.89 -9.28 -13.94
C HIS A 92 6.74 -8.13 -13.25
N CYS A 93 7.85 -8.49 -12.51
CA CYS A 93 9.08 -7.68 -12.17
C CYS A 93 10.44 -8.46 -12.21
N GLU A 94 11.54 -7.79 -12.69
CA GLU A 94 13.04 -7.87 -12.39
C GLU A 94 14.20 -8.32 -13.41
N ARG A 95 14.30 -7.77 -14.66
CA ARG A 95 15.28 -7.94 -15.85
C ARG A 95 15.61 -9.28 -16.60
N ARG A 96 15.89 -9.38 -17.92
CA ARG A 96 16.20 -8.39 -18.99
C ARG A 96 15.68 -8.74 -20.40
N ASP A 97 15.17 -9.95 -20.66
CA ASP A 97 14.81 -10.36 -22.04
C ASP A 97 13.33 -10.78 -22.19
N VAL A 98 12.60 -10.98 -21.07
CA VAL A 98 11.21 -11.49 -21.05
C VAL A 98 10.20 -10.46 -20.51
N ARG A 99 10.67 -9.32 -19.98
CA ARG A 99 9.89 -8.42 -19.11
C ARG A 99 9.38 -7.20 -19.84
N ASP A 100 10.23 -6.60 -20.65
CA ASP A 100 9.87 -5.50 -21.55
C ASP A 100 8.68 -5.89 -22.45
N ASP A 101 8.59 -7.18 -22.78
CA ASP A 101 7.52 -7.73 -23.62
C ASP A 101 6.19 -7.86 -22.87
N ILE A 102 6.20 -8.04 -21.54
CA ILE A 102 4.99 -8.23 -20.77
C ILE A 102 4.26 -6.91 -20.58
N ASP A 103 4.93 -5.87 -20.07
CA ASP A 103 4.32 -4.54 -19.91
C ASP A 103 3.76 -4.03 -21.24
N ARG A 104 4.48 -4.26 -22.35
CA ARG A 104 4.00 -3.91 -23.69
C ARG A 104 2.82 -4.75 -24.13
N ALA A 105 2.85 -6.07 -23.96
CA ALA A 105 1.74 -6.95 -24.32
C ALA A 105 0.45 -6.58 -23.57
N LEU A 106 0.56 -6.14 -22.31
CA LEU A 106 -0.58 -5.64 -21.55
C LEU A 106 -1.14 -4.36 -22.12
N LEU A 107 -0.27 -3.40 -22.43
CA LEU A 107 -0.68 -2.12 -23.00
C LEU A 107 -1.28 -2.28 -24.41
N GLU A 108 -0.74 -3.20 -25.22
CA GLU A 108 -1.28 -3.52 -26.56
C GLU A 108 -2.71 -4.07 -26.50
N GLY A 109 -3.03 -4.84 -25.46
CA GLY A 109 -4.38 -5.37 -25.23
C GLY A 109 -5.32 -4.44 -24.47
N ALA A 110 -4.83 -3.30 -23.97
CA ALA A 110 -5.57 -2.45 -23.06
C ALA A 110 -6.15 -1.19 -23.72
N ASN A 111 -7.29 -0.76 -23.21
CA ASN A 111 -7.93 0.49 -23.60
C ASN A 111 -7.38 1.66 -22.78
N GLY A 112 -7.14 2.80 -23.43
CA GLY A 112 -6.61 4.02 -22.80
C GLY A 112 -5.66 4.77 -23.72
N ASP A 113 -4.77 5.59 -23.15
CA ASP A 113 -3.79 6.42 -23.86
C ASP A 113 -2.40 5.76 -24.02
N GLY A 114 -2.26 4.50 -23.60
CA GLY A 114 -0.99 3.76 -23.60
C GLY A 114 -0.09 4.09 -22.40
N SER A 115 -0.54 4.89 -21.44
CA SER A 115 0.21 5.25 -20.23
C SER A 115 -0.11 4.34 -19.04
N VAL A 116 0.76 4.41 -18.04
CA VAL A 116 0.67 3.65 -16.79
C VAL A 116 0.40 4.56 -15.60
N LEU A 117 -0.58 4.19 -14.78
CA LEU A 117 -0.83 4.80 -13.47
C LEU A 117 -0.19 3.94 -12.36
N ILE A 118 0.89 4.42 -11.76
CA ILE A 118 1.58 3.77 -10.65
C ILE A 118 0.93 4.20 -9.33
N SER A 119 0.52 3.25 -8.50
CA SER A 119 -0.03 3.49 -7.16
C SER A 119 0.83 2.80 -6.09
N PRO A 120 1.62 3.57 -5.33
CA PRO A 120 2.35 3.07 -4.17
C PRO A 120 1.53 2.98 -2.89
N ALA A 121 0.19 3.03 -2.97
CA ALA A 121 -0.71 3.22 -1.84
C ALA A 121 -0.52 2.17 -0.72
N ALA A 122 -0.18 0.92 -1.06
CA ALA A 122 0.08 -0.13 -0.09
C ALA A 122 1.26 0.19 0.86
N ALA A 123 2.24 0.98 0.41
CA ALA A 123 3.42 1.36 1.17
C ALA A 123 3.26 2.72 1.88
N ALA A 124 2.13 3.40 1.72
CA ALA A 124 1.88 4.70 2.36
C ALA A 124 2.03 4.70 3.90
N PRO A 125 1.64 3.64 4.65
CA PRO A 125 1.85 3.58 6.10
C PRO A 125 3.31 3.64 6.54
N GLU A 126 4.24 3.23 5.67
CA GLU A 126 5.69 3.23 5.95
C GLU A 126 6.32 4.63 5.85
N GLY A 127 5.54 5.61 5.39
CA GLY A 127 5.91 7.03 5.34
C GLY A 127 6.34 7.52 3.96
N GLU A 128 6.42 8.86 3.83
CA GLU A 128 6.59 9.54 2.54
C GLU A 128 7.85 9.09 1.78
N THR A 129 8.96 8.86 2.48
CA THR A 129 10.20 8.41 1.83
C THR A 129 10.06 7.03 1.18
N VAL A 130 9.30 6.12 1.81
CA VAL A 130 9.08 4.77 1.25
C VAL A 130 8.12 4.85 0.07
N PHE A 131 7.04 5.64 0.20
CA PHE A 131 6.12 5.93 -0.89
C PHE A 131 6.86 6.48 -2.13
N ASP A 132 7.67 7.52 -1.95
CA ASP A 132 8.46 8.14 -3.03
C ASP A 132 9.49 7.19 -3.63
N THR A 133 10.07 6.30 -2.82
CA THR A 133 10.99 5.28 -3.30
C THR A 133 10.28 4.30 -4.24
N TRP A 134 9.08 3.84 -3.89
CA TRP A 134 8.27 2.98 -4.75
C TRP A 134 7.81 3.70 -6.01
N ALA A 135 7.35 4.94 -5.88
CA ALA A 135 7.01 5.81 -7.01
C ALA A 135 8.19 5.96 -7.99
N GLY A 136 9.38 6.29 -7.48
CA GLY A 136 10.59 6.46 -8.27
C GLY A 136 11.04 5.17 -8.97
N LYS A 137 10.92 4.01 -8.30
CA LYS A 137 11.20 2.70 -8.92
C LYS A 137 10.28 2.42 -10.10
N GLY A 138 8.97 2.66 -9.93
CA GLY A 138 7.98 2.48 -11.00
C GLY A 138 8.23 3.42 -12.18
N LEU A 139 8.47 4.71 -11.91
CA LEU A 139 8.77 5.69 -12.96
C LEU A 139 10.04 5.30 -13.73
N ALA A 140 11.13 4.99 -13.02
CA ALA A 140 12.37 4.56 -13.65
C ALA A 140 12.21 3.25 -14.43
N HIS A 141 11.26 2.39 -14.07
CA HIS A 141 10.94 1.19 -14.82
C HIS A 141 10.31 1.50 -16.17
N TYR A 142 9.20 2.22 -16.18
CA TYR A 142 8.49 2.55 -17.42
C TYR A 142 9.26 3.52 -18.32
N GLU A 143 10.06 4.42 -17.75
CA GLU A 143 10.98 5.29 -18.51
C GLU A 143 11.96 4.45 -19.35
N ARG A 144 12.56 3.40 -18.78
CA ARG A 144 13.47 2.50 -19.52
C ARG A 144 12.77 1.78 -20.68
N LEU A 145 11.47 1.55 -20.56
CA LEU A 145 10.66 0.89 -21.58
C LEU A 145 10.15 1.85 -22.66
N GLY A 146 10.34 3.16 -22.47
CA GLY A 146 9.77 4.21 -23.33
C GLY A 146 8.27 4.41 -23.14
N ILE A 147 7.71 3.95 -22.01
CA ILE A 147 6.29 4.00 -21.68
C ILE A 147 6.04 5.22 -20.79
N GLN A 148 5.02 6.02 -21.11
CA GLN A 148 4.60 7.13 -20.27
C GLN A 148 4.00 6.60 -18.97
N ALA A 149 4.44 7.12 -17.83
CA ALA A 149 3.92 6.72 -16.53
C ALA A 149 3.72 7.92 -15.61
N ARG A 150 2.68 7.84 -14.78
CA ARG A 150 2.30 8.86 -13.80
C ARG A 150 2.07 8.19 -12.45
N VAL A 151 2.41 8.89 -11.38
CA VAL A 151 2.24 8.39 -10.02
C VAL A 151 0.93 8.95 -9.46
N SER A 152 0.05 8.05 -9.02
CA SER A 152 -1.16 8.40 -8.28
C SER A 152 -0.78 8.96 -6.91
N PRO A 153 -1.35 10.09 -6.46
CA PRO A 153 -1.14 10.59 -5.11
C PRO A 153 -1.91 9.82 -4.04
N LEU A 154 -2.65 8.76 -4.42
CA LEU A 154 -3.44 7.91 -3.52
C LEU A 154 -2.58 7.35 -2.38
N ARG A 155 -2.83 7.84 -1.17
CA ARG A 155 -2.20 7.34 0.06
C ARG A 155 -3.25 6.88 1.06
N THR A 156 -4.32 7.64 1.22
CA THR A 156 -5.37 7.36 2.21
C THR A 156 -6.73 7.10 1.57
N ARG A 157 -7.70 6.69 2.39
CA ARG A 157 -9.08 6.53 1.95
C ARG A 157 -9.67 7.85 1.44
N GLU A 158 -9.33 8.98 2.07
CA GLU A 158 -9.79 10.30 1.65
C GLU A 158 -9.27 10.65 0.24
N ASP A 159 -8.07 10.20 -0.12
CA ASP A 159 -7.55 10.34 -1.49
C ASP A 159 -8.33 9.50 -2.50
N ALA A 160 -8.85 8.34 -2.10
CA ALA A 160 -9.67 7.48 -2.95
C ALA A 160 -11.08 8.05 -3.22
N GLU A 161 -11.51 9.05 -2.43
CA GLU A 161 -12.76 9.79 -2.61
C GLU A 161 -12.61 11.03 -3.51
N ARG A 162 -11.36 11.46 -3.76
CA ARG A 162 -11.06 12.71 -4.48
C ARG A 162 -11.28 12.57 -6.00
N PRO A 163 -12.15 13.40 -6.62
CA PRO A 163 -12.45 13.29 -8.05
C PRO A 163 -11.23 13.41 -8.97
N ASP A 164 -10.24 14.22 -8.60
CA ASP A 164 -9.00 14.39 -9.37
C ASP A 164 -8.13 13.13 -9.36
N VAL A 165 -8.13 12.37 -8.27
CA VAL A 165 -7.40 11.09 -8.16
C VAL A 165 -8.15 9.99 -8.93
N VAL A 166 -9.47 9.96 -8.83
CA VAL A 166 -10.32 9.02 -9.57
C VAL A 166 -10.18 9.21 -11.08
N ALA A 167 -10.17 10.46 -11.56
CA ALA A 167 -10.04 10.78 -12.98
C ALA A 167 -8.71 10.30 -13.60
N MET A 168 -7.66 10.06 -12.80
CA MET A 168 -6.41 9.50 -13.32
C MET A 168 -6.59 8.10 -13.92
N LEU A 169 -7.61 7.35 -13.49
CA LEU A 169 -7.96 6.05 -14.06
C LEU A 169 -8.56 6.17 -15.47
N ASP A 170 -9.06 7.35 -15.86
CA ASP A 170 -9.76 7.53 -17.14
C ASP A 170 -8.81 7.58 -18.34
N GLU A 171 -7.55 7.94 -18.11
CA GLU A 171 -6.58 8.10 -19.18
C GLU A 171 -5.72 6.83 -19.33
N ALA A 172 -5.31 6.24 -18.21
CA ALA A 172 -4.35 5.15 -18.20
C ALA A 172 -4.85 3.88 -18.91
N SER A 173 -3.92 3.21 -19.59
CA SER A 173 -4.12 1.86 -20.14
C SER A 173 -3.76 0.77 -19.16
N LEU A 174 -2.91 1.05 -18.17
CA LEU A 174 -2.54 0.10 -17.13
C LEU A 174 -2.47 0.79 -15.77
N VAL A 175 -3.01 0.15 -14.74
CA VAL A 175 -2.76 0.54 -13.34
C VAL A 175 -1.79 -0.44 -12.70
N PHE A 176 -0.77 0.06 -12.01
CA PHE A 176 0.22 -0.74 -11.30
C PHE A 176 0.20 -0.44 -9.81
N PHE A 177 -0.19 -1.39 -8.96
CA PHE A 177 -0.09 -1.29 -7.50
C PHE A 177 1.24 -1.87 -7.01
N SER A 178 2.01 -1.14 -6.21
CA SER A 178 3.26 -1.67 -5.65
C SER A 178 3.03 -2.65 -4.48
N GLY A 179 4.14 -3.18 -3.96
CA GLY A 179 4.15 -3.85 -2.65
C GLY A 179 3.91 -2.90 -1.48
N GLY A 180 3.76 -3.47 -0.29
CA GLY A 180 3.43 -2.79 0.96
C GLY A 180 2.51 -3.67 1.82
N ASN A 181 1.52 -3.08 2.48
CA ASN A 181 0.52 -3.80 3.25
C ASN A 181 -0.77 -4.05 2.42
N PRO A 182 -1.12 -5.32 2.10
CA PRO A 182 -2.29 -5.66 1.31
C PRO A 182 -3.62 -5.29 1.98
N TRP A 183 -3.71 -5.51 3.30
CA TRP A 183 -4.90 -5.15 4.06
C TRP A 183 -5.11 -3.64 4.09
N TYR A 184 -4.05 -2.86 4.34
CA TYR A 184 -4.13 -1.41 4.26
C TYR A 184 -4.65 -0.94 2.89
N LEU A 185 -4.09 -1.46 1.81
CA LEU A 185 -4.54 -1.14 0.45
C LEU A 185 -6.03 -1.46 0.26
N ALA A 186 -6.50 -2.62 0.74
CA ALA A 186 -7.91 -2.97 0.70
C ALA A 186 -8.79 -1.98 1.48
N THR A 187 -8.36 -1.52 2.66
CA THR A 187 -9.12 -0.52 3.46
C THR A 187 -9.19 0.86 2.82
N VAL A 188 -8.13 1.26 2.11
CA VAL A 188 -8.08 2.52 1.35
C VAL A 188 -9.05 2.48 0.18
N LEU A 189 -9.10 1.35 -0.55
CA LEU A 189 -9.85 1.23 -1.79
C LEU A 189 -11.32 0.83 -1.59
N LEU A 190 -11.61 -0.15 -0.73
CA LEU A 190 -12.92 -0.81 -0.72
C LEU A 190 -14.08 0.17 -0.49
N GLY A 191 -15.06 0.14 -1.39
CA GLY A 191 -16.26 0.98 -1.31
C GLY A 191 -16.03 2.47 -1.55
N THR A 192 -14.92 2.84 -2.19
CA THR A 192 -14.62 4.23 -2.59
C THR A 192 -14.94 4.47 -4.08
N PRO A 193 -15.11 5.72 -4.52
CA PRO A 193 -15.22 6.10 -5.92
C PRO A 193 -14.05 5.62 -6.77
N PHE A 194 -12.82 5.67 -6.25
CA PHE A 194 -11.65 5.17 -6.96
C PHE A 194 -11.77 3.67 -7.25
N TRP A 195 -12.20 2.89 -6.27
CA TRP A 195 -12.39 1.45 -6.45
C TRP A 195 -13.53 1.13 -7.42
N ALA A 196 -14.67 1.80 -7.29
CA ALA A 196 -15.79 1.62 -8.22
C ALA A 196 -15.35 1.94 -9.66
N ARG A 197 -14.63 3.06 -9.86
CA ARG A 197 -14.13 3.45 -11.17
C ARG A 197 -13.08 2.49 -11.71
N LEU A 198 -12.19 1.98 -10.85
CA LEU A 198 -11.23 0.97 -11.24
C LEU A 198 -11.94 -0.29 -11.76
N GLN A 199 -12.97 -0.78 -11.05
CA GLN A 199 -13.74 -1.94 -11.50
C GLN A 199 -14.41 -1.71 -12.87
N GLU A 200 -15.02 -0.55 -13.10
CA GLU A 200 -15.58 -0.18 -14.41
C GLU A 200 -14.50 -0.21 -15.49
N ARG A 201 -13.35 0.41 -15.22
CA ARG A 201 -12.23 0.46 -16.16
C ARG A 201 -11.67 -0.91 -16.47
N LEU A 202 -11.57 -1.81 -15.49
CA LEU A 202 -11.15 -3.19 -15.72
C LEU A 202 -12.13 -3.94 -16.63
N GLN A 203 -13.43 -3.69 -16.51
CA GLN A 203 -14.44 -4.25 -17.42
C GLN A 203 -14.33 -3.64 -18.82
N ASP A 204 -13.95 -2.37 -18.90
CA ASP A 204 -13.73 -1.62 -20.15
C ASP A 204 -12.32 -1.84 -20.75
N GLY A 205 -11.53 -2.79 -20.23
CA GLY A 205 -10.25 -3.18 -20.83
C GLY A 205 -9.02 -2.44 -20.32
N LEU A 206 -9.06 -1.80 -19.15
CA LEU A 206 -7.86 -1.38 -18.42
C LEU A 206 -7.06 -2.62 -17.99
N ALA A 207 -5.75 -2.62 -18.20
CA ALA A 207 -4.88 -3.65 -17.65
C ALA A 207 -4.65 -3.42 -16.13
N TYR A 208 -4.74 -4.50 -15.35
CA TYR A 208 -4.40 -4.48 -13.93
C TYR A 208 -3.02 -5.09 -13.71
N ALA A 209 -2.18 -4.36 -12.98
CA ALA A 209 -0.98 -4.86 -12.38
C ALA A 209 -0.92 -4.57 -10.88
N GLY A 210 -0.49 -5.54 -10.09
CA GLY A 210 -0.22 -5.34 -8.66
C GLY A 210 1.06 -6.05 -8.28
N CYS A 211 1.80 -5.68 -7.24
CA CYS A 211 3.01 -6.35 -6.76
C CYS A 211 2.81 -6.76 -5.32
N SER A 212 3.06 -8.02 -4.97
CA SER A 212 2.90 -8.51 -3.60
C SER A 212 1.54 -8.09 -2.98
N ALA A 213 1.50 -7.05 -2.16
CA ALA A 213 0.27 -6.42 -1.65
C ALA A 213 -0.80 -6.15 -2.71
N GLY A 214 -0.41 -5.74 -3.91
CA GLY A 214 -1.32 -5.57 -5.03
C GLY A 214 -2.04 -6.87 -5.46
N VAL A 215 -1.54 -8.06 -5.11
CA VAL A 215 -2.24 -9.34 -5.42
C VAL A 215 -3.15 -9.66 -4.30
N ALA A 216 -2.54 -9.64 -3.13
CA ALA A 216 -3.11 -10.23 -1.97
C ALA A 216 -4.39 -9.45 -1.64
N CYS A 217 -4.42 -8.14 -1.92
CA CYS A 217 -5.62 -7.33 -1.71
C CYS A 217 -6.81 -7.73 -2.58
N LEU A 218 -6.64 -8.36 -3.75
CA LEU A 218 -7.74 -8.70 -4.67
C LEU A 218 -8.63 -9.85 -4.18
N SER A 219 -8.10 -10.70 -3.31
CA SER A 219 -8.80 -11.85 -2.73
C SER A 219 -9.88 -11.42 -1.74
N GLU A 220 -10.78 -12.32 -1.36
CA GLU A 220 -11.76 -12.08 -0.28
C GLU A 220 -11.11 -12.01 1.09
N MET A 221 -10.04 -12.79 1.28
CA MET A 221 -9.17 -12.77 2.45
C MET A 221 -7.78 -12.33 2.01
N THR A 222 -7.12 -11.52 2.83
CA THR A 222 -5.79 -10.98 2.58
C THR A 222 -4.96 -10.97 3.85
N TYR A 223 -3.75 -10.41 3.77
CA TYR A 223 -2.80 -10.37 4.87
C TYR A 223 -2.56 -8.95 5.37
N ASP A 224 -2.52 -8.80 6.69
CA ASP A 224 -1.92 -7.67 7.36
C ASP A 224 -0.44 -7.97 7.61
N SER A 225 0.44 -7.35 6.82
CA SER A 225 1.89 -7.57 6.91
C SER A 225 2.49 -6.97 8.19
N ASP A 226 1.77 -6.09 8.87
CA ASP A 226 2.21 -5.46 10.13
C ASP A 226 1.78 -6.28 11.36
N ALA A 227 0.95 -7.30 11.18
CA ALA A 227 0.52 -8.16 12.28
C ALA A 227 1.71 -8.97 12.85
N GLU A 228 1.92 -8.86 14.16
CA GLU A 228 2.95 -9.62 14.88
C GLU A 228 2.55 -11.08 15.08
N ASP A 229 1.27 -11.31 15.39
CA ASP A 229 0.71 -12.65 15.64
C ASP A 229 0.01 -13.23 14.41
N LEU A 230 0.23 -14.53 14.14
CA LEU A 230 -0.32 -15.24 12.98
C LEU A 230 -1.86 -15.30 12.97
N ASP A 231 -2.50 -15.26 14.13
CA ASP A 231 -3.97 -15.24 14.26
C ASP A 231 -4.59 -13.91 13.80
N GLN A 232 -3.80 -12.84 13.77
CA GLN A 232 -4.22 -11.50 13.35
C GLN A 232 -3.88 -11.16 11.90
N VAL A 233 -3.01 -11.96 11.26
CA VAL A 233 -2.53 -11.74 9.88
C VAL A 233 -3.68 -11.79 8.88
N PHE A 234 -4.64 -12.71 9.02
CA PHE A 234 -5.72 -12.84 8.04
C PHE A 234 -6.79 -11.75 8.24
N LYS A 235 -7.04 -10.97 7.20
CA LYS A 235 -8.01 -9.87 7.19
C LYS A 235 -8.92 -9.92 5.95
N PRO A 236 -10.04 -9.18 5.91
CA PRO A 236 -10.81 -9.00 4.69
C PRO A 236 -10.01 -8.28 3.60
N GLY A 237 -10.05 -8.78 2.37
CA GLY A 237 -9.54 -8.12 1.17
C GLY A 237 -10.64 -7.40 0.37
N LEU A 238 -10.37 -7.09 -0.89
CA LEU A 238 -11.31 -6.42 -1.81
C LEU A 238 -12.42 -7.35 -2.30
N GLY A 239 -12.18 -8.66 -2.32
CA GLY A 239 -13.14 -9.64 -2.84
C GLY A 239 -13.47 -9.41 -4.32
N TYR A 240 -12.51 -8.91 -5.10
CA TYR A 240 -12.64 -8.77 -6.55
C TYR A 240 -12.55 -10.14 -7.23
N VAL A 241 -11.58 -10.94 -6.78
CA VAL A 241 -11.40 -12.33 -7.19
C VAL A 241 -11.98 -13.24 -6.12
N ARG A 242 -13.05 -13.95 -6.48
CA ARG A 242 -13.76 -14.87 -5.58
C ARG A 242 -13.12 -16.25 -5.56
N ASN A 243 -13.29 -16.95 -4.44
CA ASN A 243 -12.89 -18.35 -4.29
C ASN A 243 -11.39 -18.61 -4.60
N THR A 244 -10.57 -17.58 -4.47
CA THR A 244 -9.13 -17.60 -4.70
C THR A 244 -8.43 -16.84 -3.58
N LEU A 245 -7.37 -17.42 -3.05
CA LEU A 245 -6.45 -16.76 -2.12
C LEU A 245 -5.08 -16.66 -2.77
N PHE A 246 -4.58 -15.46 -2.96
CA PHE A 246 -3.23 -15.26 -3.49
C PHE A 246 -2.20 -15.08 -2.38
N ALA A 247 -1.12 -15.87 -2.44
CA ALA A 247 -0.03 -15.86 -1.47
C ALA A 247 1.31 -15.53 -2.14
N PRO A 248 1.70 -14.25 -2.22
CA PRO A 248 3.00 -13.85 -2.77
C PRO A 248 4.14 -14.20 -1.81
N HIS A 249 5.37 -14.20 -2.33
CA HIS A 249 6.62 -14.54 -1.61
C HIS A 249 6.63 -15.96 -1.05
N TRP A 250 5.97 -16.89 -1.74
CA TRP A 250 5.75 -18.24 -1.24
C TRP A 250 7.07 -18.95 -0.90
N ASP A 251 8.09 -18.82 -1.75
CA ASP A 251 9.44 -19.37 -1.60
C ASP A 251 10.16 -18.95 -0.31
N ILE A 252 9.88 -17.77 0.23
CA ILE A 252 10.57 -17.20 1.39
C ILE A 252 9.70 -16.96 2.62
N VAL A 253 8.37 -17.11 2.52
CA VAL A 253 7.42 -16.70 3.59
C VAL A 253 7.68 -17.39 4.93
N ASP A 254 8.07 -18.68 4.94
CA ASP A 254 8.41 -19.40 6.17
C ASP A 254 9.71 -18.89 6.82
N GLY A 255 10.60 -18.27 6.05
CA GLY A 255 11.80 -17.60 6.56
C GLY A 255 11.47 -16.32 7.33
N TRP A 256 10.35 -15.66 7.02
CA TRP A 256 9.86 -14.48 7.73
C TRP A 256 8.97 -14.84 8.92
N ARG A 257 8.14 -15.88 8.75
CA ARG A 257 7.16 -16.34 9.73
C ARG A 257 7.09 -17.87 9.66
N PRO A 258 7.78 -18.60 10.56
CA PRO A 258 7.74 -20.06 10.56
C PRO A 258 6.32 -20.61 10.63
N GLY A 259 5.95 -21.50 9.70
CA GLY A 259 4.62 -22.10 9.63
C GLY A 259 3.59 -21.29 8.84
N ALA A 260 3.98 -20.17 8.24
CA ALA A 260 3.11 -19.34 7.42
C ALA A 260 2.53 -20.12 6.24
N ARG A 261 3.32 -20.96 5.54
CA ARG A 261 2.78 -21.77 4.43
C ARG A 261 1.66 -22.69 4.87
N ALA A 262 1.82 -23.35 6.02
CA ALA A 262 0.81 -24.23 6.57
C ALA A 262 -0.46 -23.47 6.97
N ALA A 263 -0.31 -22.32 7.63
CA ALA A 263 -1.43 -21.46 8.01
C ALA A 263 -2.18 -20.92 6.78
N ILE A 264 -1.46 -20.45 5.75
CA ILE A 264 -2.05 -19.94 4.51
C ILE A 264 -2.77 -21.06 3.75
N THR A 265 -2.20 -22.25 3.68
CA THR A 265 -2.84 -23.42 3.05
C THR A 265 -4.13 -23.79 3.78
N ALA A 266 -4.12 -23.78 5.12
CA ALA A 266 -5.30 -24.04 5.92
C ALA A 266 -6.39 -22.95 5.79
N ALA A 267 -5.99 -21.72 5.46
CA ALA A 267 -6.89 -20.60 5.21
C ALA A 267 -7.43 -20.55 3.77
N ALA A 268 -7.01 -21.46 2.89
CA ALA A 268 -7.51 -21.51 1.52
C ALA A 268 -9.04 -21.66 1.49
N PRO A 269 -9.75 -20.95 0.60
CA PRO A 269 -11.20 -20.99 0.55
C PRO A 269 -11.72 -22.43 0.29
N PRO A 270 -12.76 -22.90 1.01
CA PRO A 270 -13.34 -24.21 0.77
C PRO A 270 -13.82 -24.38 -0.67
N GLY A 271 -13.31 -25.39 -1.38
CA GLY A 271 -13.63 -25.60 -2.80
C GLY A 271 -13.01 -24.55 -3.74
N GLY A 272 -12.11 -23.71 -3.24
CA GLY A 272 -11.38 -22.70 -3.99
C GLY A 272 -9.95 -23.08 -4.32
N THR A 273 -9.19 -22.07 -4.72
CA THR A 273 -7.78 -22.22 -5.11
C THR A 273 -6.90 -21.29 -4.28
N LEU A 274 -5.87 -21.83 -3.64
CA LEU A 274 -4.74 -21.02 -3.20
C LEU A 274 -3.74 -20.94 -4.36
N VAL A 275 -3.40 -19.72 -4.75
CA VAL A 275 -2.38 -19.42 -5.75
C VAL A 275 -1.17 -18.88 -5.01
N ALA A 276 -0.16 -19.72 -4.83
CA ALA A 276 1.10 -19.36 -4.23
C ALA A 276 2.08 -18.91 -5.31
N LEU A 277 2.68 -17.73 -5.12
CA LEU A 277 3.57 -17.11 -6.08
C LEU A 277 4.93 -16.91 -5.43
N ASP A 278 5.95 -17.52 -6.02
CA ASP A 278 7.33 -17.28 -5.64
C ASP A 278 7.82 -15.91 -6.10
N GLU A 279 8.87 -15.40 -5.46
CA GLU A 279 9.57 -14.20 -5.94
C GLU A 279 10.07 -14.38 -7.39
N ASP A 280 10.22 -13.27 -8.12
CA ASP A 280 10.64 -13.27 -9.52
C ASP A 280 9.77 -14.15 -10.46
N THR A 281 8.50 -14.43 -10.11
CA THR A 281 7.54 -15.20 -10.96
C THR A 281 6.11 -14.67 -11.06
N ALA A 282 5.66 -14.28 -12.26
CA ALA A 282 4.32 -13.76 -12.53
C ALA A 282 3.45 -14.73 -13.32
N MET A 283 2.15 -14.53 -13.26
CA MET A 283 1.16 -15.18 -14.11
C MET A 283 0.41 -14.14 -14.94
N VAL A 284 0.50 -14.19 -16.26
CA VAL A 284 -0.17 -13.23 -17.17
C VAL A 284 -1.37 -13.93 -17.81
N GLY A 285 -2.55 -13.33 -17.81
CA GLY A 285 -3.72 -14.01 -18.34
C GLY A 285 -4.98 -13.15 -18.45
N ASP A 286 -5.93 -13.61 -19.25
CA ASP A 286 -7.16 -12.89 -19.61
C ASP A 286 -8.29 -12.99 -18.57
N GLY A 287 -7.98 -13.49 -17.36
CA GLY A 287 -8.99 -13.81 -16.34
C GLY A 287 -9.41 -15.29 -16.31
N ALA A 288 -9.11 -16.05 -17.36
CA ALA A 288 -9.46 -17.48 -17.45
C ALA A 288 -8.23 -18.37 -17.67
N THR A 289 -7.33 -17.96 -18.56
CA THR A 289 -6.12 -18.71 -18.89
C THR A 289 -4.89 -17.90 -18.53
N TRP A 290 -3.91 -18.55 -17.92
CA TRP A 290 -2.72 -17.91 -17.40
C TRP A 290 -1.46 -18.54 -17.97
N THR A 291 -0.45 -17.71 -18.23
CA THR A 291 0.90 -18.14 -18.62
C THR A 291 1.87 -17.70 -17.54
N VAL A 292 2.76 -18.60 -17.10
CA VAL A 292 3.78 -18.28 -16.10
C VAL A 292 4.99 -17.63 -16.76
N HIS A 293 5.53 -16.59 -16.14
CA HIS A 293 6.71 -15.87 -16.58
C HIS A 293 7.65 -15.63 -15.40
N GLY A 294 8.94 -15.87 -15.55
CA GLY A 294 9.92 -15.58 -14.52
C GLY A 294 10.89 -16.71 -14.27
N ARG A 295 11.38 -16.81 -13.03
CA ARG A 295 12.50 -17.69 -12.68
C ARG A 295 12.13 -18.85 -11.77
N GLN A 296 11.08 -18.70 -10.98
CA GLN A 296 10.62 -19.70 -10.00
C GLN A 296 9.27 -20.27 -10.47
N GLY A 297 8.34 -20.52 -9.55
CA GLY A 297 7.07 -21.18 -9.83
C GLY A 297 5.82 -20.42 -9.37
N ILE A 298 4.70 -20.83 -9.96
CA ILE A 298 3.35 -20.62 -9.44
C ILE A 298 2.84 -21.98 -8.97
N HIS A 299 2.35 -22.03 -7.73
CA HIS A 299 1.88 -23.24 -7.08
C HIS A 299 0.39 -23.13 -6.81
N LEU A 300 -0.40 -24.03 -7.37
CA LEU A 300 -1.84 -24.05 -7.16
C LEU A 300 -2.18 -25.15 -6.15
N TYR A 301 -2.90 -24.78 -5.11
CA TYR A 301 -3.50 -25.72 -4.17
C TYR A 301 -5.02 -25.72 -4.35
N ARG A 302 -5.57 -26.86 -4.79
CA ARG A 302 -7.00 -27.06 -5.05
C ARG A 302 -7.38 -28.50 -4.73
N GLY A 303 -8.47 -28.70 -3.98
CA GLY A 303 -8.97 -30.04 -3.67
C GLY A 303 -7.92 -30.93 -3.01
N ASP A 304 -7.21 -30.38 -2.03
CA ASP A 304 -6.13 -31.05 -1.27
C ASP A 304 -4.95 -31.55 -2.11
N SER A 305 -4.77 -30.99 -3.31
CA SER A 305 -3.69 -31.33 -4.23
C SER A 305 -2.93 -30.09 -4.67
N TRP A 306 -1.62 -30.24 -4.84
CA TRP A 306 -0.74 -29.22 -5.39
C TRP A 306 -0.45 -29.48 -6.86
N SER A 307 -0.39 -28.41 -7.66
CA SER A 307 0.20 -28.42 -9.00
C SER A 307 1.18 -27.26 -9.15
N ASP A 308 2.36 -27.54 -9.70
CA ASP A 308 3.43 -26.57 -9.87
C ASP A 308 3.54 -26.18 -11.34
N HIS A 309 3.73 -24.88 -11.59
CA HIS A 309 3.84 -24.31 -12.93
C HIS A 309 5.07 -23.41 -13.01
N VAL A 310 5.92 -23.63 -13.99
CA VAL A 310 7.15 -22.86 -14.23
C VAL A 310 7.02 -21.98 -15.46
N ALA A 311 7.99 -21.09 -15.68
CA ALA A 311 7.97 -20.17 -16.81
C ALA A 311 7.70 -20.87 -18.17
N GLY A 312 6.72 -20.35 -18.91
CA GLY A 312 6.23 -20.90 -20.17
C GLY A 312 5.01 -21.81 -20.03
N ASP A 313 4.75 -22.36 -18.84
CA ASP A 313 3.56 -23.18 -18.59
C ASP A 313 2.29 -22.36 -18.70
N ARG A 314 1.24 -23.02 -19.16
CA ARG A 314 -0.11 -22.46 -19.26
C ARG A 314 -1.07 -23.26 -18.40
N PHE A 315 -1.98 -22.59 -17.70
CA PHE A 315 -2.98 -23.24 -16.88
C PHE A 315 -4.30 -22.46 -16.84
N ASP A 316 -5.38 -23.20 -16.59
CA ASP A 316 -6.72 -22.63 -16.50
C ASP A 316 -7.07 -22.32 -15.04
N LEU A 317 -7.39 -21.06 -14.78
CA LEU A 317 -7.92 -20.57 -13.52
C LEU A 317 -8.91 -19.47 -13.85
N SER A 318 -10.20 -19.81 -13.90
CA SER A 318 -11.25 -18.82 -13.99
C SER A 318 -11.29 -18.03 -12.69
N MET A 319 -10.69 -16.84 -12.70
CA MET A 319 -10.90 -15.87 -11.64
C MET A 319 -12.37 -15.49 -11.72
N GLY A 320 -13.18 -15.84 -10.71
CA GLY A 320 -14.59 -15.49 -10.62
C GLY A 320 -14.76 -13.99 -10.39
N VAL A 321 -14.27 -13.17 -11.33
CA VAL A 321 -14.28 -11.73 -11.27
C VAL A 321 -15.72 -11.29 -11.15
N ASN A 322 -16.05 -10.59 -10.08
CA ASN A 322 -17.38 -10.06 -9.90
C ASN A 322 -17.66 -9.03 -11.01
N ARG A 323 -18.35 -9.44 -12.07
CA ARG A 323 -18.78 -8.56 -13.17
C ARG A 323 -19.92 -7.61 -12.79
N GLY A 324 -20.08 -7.31 -11.50
CA GLY A 324 -21.04 -6.35 -11.00
C GLY A 324 -22.46 -6.66 -11.48
N ARG A 325 -23.01 -7.83 -11.11
CA ARG A 325 -24.47 -7.90 -11.08
C ARG A 325 -24.88 -7.30 -9.74
N PRO A 326 -25.67 -6.22 -9.69
CA PRO A 326 -26.30 -5.82 -8.43
C PRO A 326 -27.12 -7.03 -7.98
N ASP A 327 -26.91 -7.49 -6.74
CA ASP A 327 -27.83 -8.44 -6.13
C ASP A 327 -29.25 -7.86 -6.16
N PRO A 328 -30.28 -8.70 -6.40
CA PRO A 328 -31.65 -8.27 -6.65
C PRO A 328 -32.30 -7.47 -5.51
#